data_AF-Q6Y684-F1
#
_entry.id   AF-Q6Y684-F1
#
_cell.length_a   1.000
_cell.length_b   1.000
_cell.length_c   1.000
_cell.angle_alpha   90.00
_cell.angle_beta   90.00
_cell.angle_gamma   90.00
#
_symmetry.space_group_name_H-M   'P 1'
#
loop_
_entity.id
_entity.type
_entity.pdbx_description
1 polymer ?
#
loop_
_entity_poly.entity_id
_entity_poly.type
_entity_poly.pdbx_seq_one_letter_code
_entity_poly.pdbx_strand_id
1 'polypeptide(L)' 'MAGVRITKVDWQHSKNGAAHHTQDYPCSELVVRRGQLFSLTLDLSRVLDSEEALIFTVETV' A
#
# COMPACT_ATOMS: atom_id res chain seq x y z
N MET A 1 -3.86 -6.40 26.01
CA MET A 1 -4.42 -5.57 24.92
C MET A 1 -4.22 -6.30 23.61
N ALA A 2 -5.15 -6.22 22.66
CA ALA A 2 -4.92 -6.79 21.33
C ALA A 2 -3.90 -5.94 20.56
N GLY A 3 -3.01 -6.58 19.79
CA GLY A 3 -2.06 -5.89 18.92
C GLY A 3 -2.77 -5.03 17.88
N VAL A 4 -2.09 -4.00 17.37
CA VAL A 4 -2.61 -3.19 16.27
C VAL A 4 -2.91 -4.05 15.04
N ARG A 5 -3.99 -3.73 14.34
CA ARG A 5 -4.41 -4.45 13.13
C ARG A 5 -4.62 -3.47 11.99
N ILE A 6 -4.29 -3.90 10.78
CA ILE A 6 -4.70 -3.21 9.55
C ILE A 6 -6.17 -3.54 9.30
N THR A 7 -7.01 -2.52 9.17
CA THR A 7 -8.45 -2.67 8.90
C THR A 7 -8.80 -2.42 7.44
N LYS A 8 -8.00 -1.61 6.74
CA LYS A 8 -8.16 -1.34 5.30
C LYS A 8 -6.81 -0.99 4.68
N VAL A 9 -6.65 -1.35 3.41
CA VAL A 9 -5.55 -0.92 2.57
C VAL A 9 -6.14 -0.20 1.37
N ASP A 10 -5.76 1.06 1.17
CA ASP A 10 -6.02 1.82 -0.05
C ASP A 10 -4.72 1.95 -0.84
N TRP A 11 -4.66 1.27 -1.98
CA TRP A 11 -3.53 1.27 -2.89
C TRP A 11 -3.44 2.52 -3.76
N GLN A 12 -4.34 3.49 -3.58
CA GLN A 12 -4.35 4.77 -4.32
C GLN A 12 -4.21 4.56 -5.84
N HIS A 13 -4.95 3.58 -6.40
CA HIS A 13 -4.79 3.10 -7.79
C HIS A 13 -4.71 4.22 -8.82
N SER A 14 -5.63 5.19 -8.81
CA SER A 14 -5.63 6.28 -9.79
C SER A 14 -4.39 7.18 -9.67
N LYS A 15 -3.95 7.48 -8.45
CA LYS A 15 -2.76 8.32 -8.20
C LYS A 15 -1.49 7.60 -8.64
N ASN A 16 -1.33 6.35 -8.24
CA ASN A 16 -0.18 5.54 -8.62
C ASN A 16 -0.19 5.24 -10.11
N GLY A 17 -1.34 4.91 -10.68
CA GLY A 17 -1.51 4.67 -12.10
C GLY A 17 -1.07 5.86 -12.95
N ALA A 18 -1.53 7.06 -12.61
CA ALA A 18 -1.11 8.28 -13.29
C ALA A 18 0.40 8.55 -13.13
N ALA A 19 0.94 8.43 -11.90
CA ALA A 19 2.36 8.69 -11.64
C ALA A 19 3.29 7.69 -12.35
N HIS A 20 2.87 6.43 -12.44
CA HIS A 20 3.65 5.35 -13.06
C HIS A 20 3.33 5.16 -14.55
N HIS A 21 2.44 5.95 -15.14
CA HIS A 21 1.99 5.78 -16.54
C HIS A 21 1.48 4.35 -16.79
N THR A 22 0.57 3.90 -15.93
CA THR A 22 -0.05 2.57 -15.94
C THR A 22 -1.58 2.65 -15.80
N GLN A 23 -2.18 3.84 -15.89
CA GLN A 23 -3.63 4.04 -15.79
C GLN A 23 -4.45 3.36 -16.91
N ASP A 24 -3.82 3.10 -18.06
CA ASP A 24 -4.49 2.51 -19.23
C ASP A 24 -4.51 0.97 -19.19
N TYR A 25 -3.88 0.35 -18.19
CA TYR A 25 -3.94 -1.11 -18.02
C TYR A 25 -5.38 -1.50 -17.61
N PRO A 26 -6.04 -2.43 -18.33
CA PRO A 26 -7.45 -2.76 -18.11
C PRO A 26 -7.68 -3.70 -16.92
N CYS A 27 -6.84 -3.62 -15.88
CA CYS A 27 -6.89 -4.50 -14.73
C CYS A 27 -7.24 -3.74 -13.44
N SER A 28 -7.80 -4.44 -12.45
CA SER A 28 -8.18 -3.85 -11.17
C SER A 28 -7.03 -3.80 -10.17
N GLU A 29 -5.92 -4.46 -10.48
CA GLU A 29 -4.73 -4.58 -9.67
C GLU A 29 -3.87 -3.30 -9.69
N LEU A 30 -3.01 -3.15 -8.69
CA LEU A 30 -2.03 -2.07 -8.67
C LEU A 30 -0.90 -2.43 -9.64
N VAL A 31 -0.73 -1.62 -10.69
CA VAL A 31 0.39 -1.75 -11.64
C VAL A 31 1.36 -0.58 -11.42
N VAL A 32 2.59 -0.88 -11.03
CA VAL A 32 3.66 0.11 -10.79
C VAL A 32 4.93 -0.25 -11.56
N ARG A 33 5.82 0.73 -11.72
CA ARG A 33 7.12 0.57 -12.37
C ARG A 33 8.23 0.55 -11.32
N ARG A 34 9.18 -0.37 -11.46
CA ARG A 34 10.34 -0.51 -10.56
C ARG A 34 11.17 0.78 -10.50
N GLY A 35 11.80 1.04 -9.36
CA GLY A 35 12.67 2.20 -9.16
C GLY A 35 11.95 3.54 -9.00
N GLN A 36 10.61 3.53 -8.95
CA GLN A 36 9.79 4.71 -8.73
C GLN A 36 8.94 4.52 -7.46
N LEU A 37 8.82 5.57 -6.65
CA LEU A 37 8.02 5.56 -5.42
C LEU A 37 6.53 5.50 -5.75
N PHE A 38 5.77 4.74 -4.96
CA PHE A 38 4.30 4.72 -4.97
C PHE A 38 3.77 4.96 -3.54
N SER A 39 2.51 5.35 -3.43
CA SER A 39 1.85 5.63 -2.14
C SER A 39 0.79 4.58 -1.82
N LEU A 40 0.62 4.25 -0.55
CA LEU A 40 -0.53 3.48 -0.05
C LEU A 40 -0.98 4.06 1.30
N THR A 41 -2.24 3.88 1.63
CA THR A 41 -2.81 4.28 2.92
C THR A 41 -3.27 3.05 3.68
N LEU A 42 -2.85 2.93 4.93
CA LEU A 42 -3.27 1.88 5.85
C LEU A 42 -4.19 2.50 6.90
N ASP A 43 -5.41 1.99 6.99
CA ASP A 43 -6.26 2.27 8.15
C ASP A 43 -5.92 1.27 9.25
N LEU A 44 -5.61 1.79 10.43
CA LEU A 44 -5.26 0.98 11.60
C LEU A 44 -6.43 0.95 12.59
N SER A 45 -6.59 -0.17 13.29
CA SER A 45 -7.64 -0.33 14.32
C SER A 45 -7.51 0.65 15.48
N ARG A 46 -6.32 1.23 15.67
CA ARG A 46 -5.99 2.28 16.63
C ARG A 46 -4.69 2.95 16.22
N VAL A 47 -4.34 4.02 16.92
CA VAL A 47 -3.02 4.67 16.80
C VAL A 47 -1.92 3.66 17.11
N LEU A 48 -0.86 3.70 16.30
CA LEU A 48 0.34 2.90 16.47
C LEU A 48 1.11 3.39 17.70
N ASP A 49 1.47 2.48 18.60
CA ASP A 49 2.35 2.81 19.72
C ASP A 49 3.80 2.95 19.23
N SER A 50 4.60 3.74 19.93
CA SER A 50 6.04 3.88 19.71
C SER A 50 6.82 2.56 19.81
N GLU A 51 6.30 1.58 20.55
CA GLU A 51 6.91 0.26 20.68
C GLU A 51 6.48 -0.72 19.56
N GLU A 52 5.49 -0.36 18.75
CA GLU A 52 4.99 -1.19 17.65
C GLU A 52 5.70 -0.87 16.32
N ALA A 53 5.90 -1.91 15.49
CA ALA A 53 6.53 -1.78 14.18
C ALA A 53 5.60 -2.27 13.06
N LEU A 54 5.63 -1.57 11.92
CA LEU A 54 5.04 -2.04 10.66
C LEU A 54 6.17 -2.53 9.76
N ILE A 55 6.18 -3.83 9.46
CA ILE A 55 7.18 -4.46 8.60
C ILE A 55 6.53 -4.76 7.25
N PHE A 56 7.08 -4.18 6.18
CA PHE A 56 6.65 -4.45 4.81
C PHE A 56 7.51 -5.58 4.23
N THR A 57 6.84 -6.65 3.78
CA THR A 57 7.50 -7.79 3.11
C THR A 57 6.94 -7.92 1.71
N VAL A 58 7.82 -8.10 0.73
CA VAL A 58 7.46 -8.34 -0.68
C VAL A 58 8.20 -9.57 -1.19
N GLU A 59 7.53 -10.37 -2.00
CA GLU A 59 8.10 -11.56 -2.63
C GLU A 59 7.61 -11.68 -4.07
N THR A 60 8.39 -12.38 -4.91
CA THR A 60 8.01 -12.76 -6.27
C THR A 60 8.50 -14.18 -6.52
N VAL A 61 7.70 -14.96 -7.24
CA VAL A 61 8.06 -16.31 -7.72
C VAL A 61 8.74 -16.26 -9.07
#